data_AF-A0A525D9N1-F1
#
_entry.id   AF-A0A525D9N1-F1
#
_cell.length_a   1.000
_cell.length_b   1.000
_cell.length_c   1.000
_cell.angle_alpha   90.00
_cell.angle_beta   90.00
_cell.angle_gamma   90.00
#
_symmetry.space_group_name_H-M   'P 1'
#
loop_
_entity.id
_entity.type
_entity.pdbx_description
1 polymer ?
#
loop_
_entity_poly.entity_id
_entity_poly.type
_entity_poly.pdbx_seq_one_letter_code
_entity_poly.pdbx_strand_id
1 'polypeptide(L)'
;MKKELTIFDNPKNVKRLRLGFYVALVLVLLAEFLPYDKHHGWDIEHSFGFYAVYGFISYVFLIFVAKLLRKLVMRKEDYYDQ
;
A
#
# COMPACT_ATOMS: atom_id res chain seq x y z
N MET A 1 2.17 33.27 -5.17
CA MET A 1 1.25 32.60 -4.23
C MET A 1 1.32 31.10 -4.50
N LYS A 2 1.90 30.33 -3.58
CA LYS A 2 2.00 28.86 -3.71
C LYS A 2 0.58 28.29 -3.62
N LYS A 3 0.16 27.51 -4.62
CA LYS A 3 -1.12 26.80 -4.55
C LYS A 3 -0.96 25.67 -3.54
N GLU A 4 -1.32 25.95 -2.29
CA GLU A 4 -1.42 24.93 -1.25
C GLU A 4 -2.46 23.89 -1.70
N LEU A 5 -2.06 22.61 -1.77
CA LEU A 5 -2.92 21.52 -2.20
C LEU A 5 -3.88 21.15 -1.04
N THR A 6 -4.93 21.95 -0.83
CA THR A 6 -5.98 21.75 0.21
C THR A 6 -6.92 20.57 -0.09
N ILE A 7 -6.51 19.66 -0.97
CA ILE A 7 -7.32 18.53 -1.44
C ILE A 7 -7.60 17.55 -0.30
N PHE A 8 -6.67 17.43 0.66
CA PHE A 8 -6.77 16.51 1.80
C PHE A 8 -7.40 17.13 3.06
N ASP A 9 -7.64 18.44 3.09
CA ASP A 9 -8.31 19.11 4.24
C ASP A 9 -9.79 18.78 4.31
N ASN A 10 -10.41 18.43 3.19
CA ASN A 10 -11.82 18.09 3.16
C ASN A 10 -12.01 16.60 3.56
N PRO A 11 -12.72 16.30 4.66
CA PRO A 11 -12.94 14.92 5.10
C PRO A 11 -13.68 14.07 4.05
N LYS A 12 -14.42 14.69 3.13
CA LYS A 12 -15.07 13.99 2.01
C LYS A 12 -14.06 13.44 1.01
N ASN A 13 -12.98 14.16 0.74
CA ASN A 13 -11.95 13.72 -0.21
C ASN A 13 -11.14 12.56 0.37
N VAL A 14 -10.82 12.60 1.67
CA VAL A 14 -10.18 11.48 2.37
C VAL A 14 -11.07 10.23 2.37
N LYS A 15 -12.39 10.39 2.57
CA LYS A 15 -13.33 9.26 2.45
C LYS A 15 -13.38 8.67 1.03
N ARG A 16 -13.39 9.52 -0.01
CA ARG A 16 -13.36 9.07 -1.41
C ARG A 16 -12.07 8.35 -1.77
N LEU A 17 -10.92 8.85 -1.30
CA LEU A 17 -9.63 8.19 -1.51
C LEU A 17 -9.61 6.81 -0.85
N ARG A 18 -10.08 6.71 0.39
CA ARG A 18 -10.19 5.43 1.10
C ARG A 18 -11.12 4.45 0.38
N LEU A 19 -12.25 4.94 -0.12
CA LEU A 19 -13.17 4.14 -0.93
C LEU A 19 -12.47 3.65 -2.22
N GLY A 20 -11.70 4.51 -2.89
CA GLY A 20 -10.90 4.14 -4.06
C GLY A 20 -9.91 3.00 -3.78
N PHE A 21 -9.23 3.03 -2.63
CA PHE A 21 -8.35 1.93 -2.21
C PHE A 21 -9.11 0.62 -1.97
N TYR A 22 -10.29 0.66 -1.33
CA TYR A 22 -11.11 -0.54 -1.16
C TYR A 22 -11.64 -1.08 -2.50
N VAL A 23 -12.02 -0.20 -3.42
CA VAL A 23 -12.43 -0.59 -4.78
C VAL A 23 -11.25 -1.25 -5.52
N ALA A 24 -10.06 -0.67 -5.45
CA ALA A 24 -8.87 -1.26 -6.05
C ALA A 24 -8.55 -2.65 -5.46
N LEU A 25 -8.70 -2.84 -4.15
CA LEU A 25 -8.54 -4.13 -3.50
C LEU A 25 -9.54 -5.17 -4.03
N VAL A 26 -10.82 -4.79 -4.16
CA VAL A 26 -11.87 -5.67 -4.72
C VAL A 26 -11.59 -5.98 -6.19
N LEU A 27 -11.14 -5.01 -6.99
CA LEU A 27 -10.79 -5.23 -8.39
C LEU A 27 -9.62 -6.20 -8.55
N VAL A 28 -8.60 -6.10 -7.70
CA VAL A 28 -7.47 -7.04 -7.69
C VAL A 28 -7.95 -8.45 -7.30
N LEU A 29 -8.82 -8.58 -6.30
CA LEU A 29 -9.44 -9.85 -5.95
C LEU A 29 -10.27 -10.44 -7.11
N LEU A 30 -11.04 -9.60 -7.81
CA LEU A 30 -11.81 -10.04 -8.98
C LEU A 30 -10.90 -10.42 -10.16
N ALA A 31 -9.75 -9.77 -10.31
CA ALA A 31 -8.76 -10.12 -11.33
C ALA A 31 -8.14 -11.51 -11.09
N GLU A 32 -8.14 -12.03 -9.86
CA GLU A 32 -7.73 -13.42 -9.60
C GLU A 32 -8.69 -14.46 -10.21
N PHE A 33 -9.95 -14.09 -10.47
CA PHE A 33 -10.92 -14.96 -11.15
C PHE A 33 -10.76 -14.97 -12.67
N LEU A 34 -9.96 -14.07 -13.25
CA LEU A 34 -9.68 -14.10 -14.68
C LEU A 34 -8.78 -15.31 -14.97
N PRO A 35 -9.22 -16.26 -15.82
CA PRO A 35 -8.42 -17.41 -16.22
C PRO A 35 -7.32 -16.93 -17.16
N TYR A 36 -6.23 -16.44 -16.59
CA TYR A 36 -4.97 -16.30 -17.30
C TYR A 36 -4.23 -17.64 -17.18
N ASP A 37 -3.70 -18.12 -18.30
CA ASP A 37 -2.73 -19.22 -18.32
C ASP A 37 -1.48 -18.76 -17.57
N LYS A 38 -1.50 -18.93 -16.26
CA LYS A 38 -0.38 -18.60 -15.41
C LYS A 38 0.65 -19.70 -15.65
N HIS A 39 1.78 -19.34 -16.28
CA HIS A 39 2.98 -20.17 -16.33
C HIS A 39 3.56 -20.30 -14.91
N HIS A 40 2.86 -21.03 -14.05
CA HIS A 40 3.27 -21.30 -12.68
C HIS A 40 4.32 -22.40 -12.70
N GLY A 41 5.52 -22.08 -12.26
CA GLY A 41 6.57 -23.08 -12.02
C GLY A 41 6.32 -23.90 -10.75
N TRP A 42 5.37 -23.50 -9.89
CA TRP A 42 5.13 -24.09 -8.57
C TRP A 42 3.64 -24.28 -8.26
N ASP A 43 3.27 -25.48 -7.78
CA ASP A 43 1.89 -25.89 -7.45
C ASP A 43 1.20 -25.03 -6.38
N ILE A 44 1.97 -24.26 -5.61
CA ILE A 44 1.49 -23.43 -4.49
C ILE A 44 0.72 -22.20 -5.01
N GLU A 45 1.05 -21.72 -6.21
CA GLU A 45 0.46 -20.53 -6.86
C GLU A 45 -0.98 -20.80 -7.36
N HIS A 46 -1.43 -22.05 -7.31
CA HIS A 46 -2.79 -22.45 -7.67
C HIS A 46 -3.82 -22.20 -6.56
N SER A 47 -3.37 -21.82 -5.36
CA SER A 47 -4.25 -21.57 -4.22
C SER A 47 -5.05 -20.28 -4.40
N PHE A 48 -6.38 -20.40 -4.28
CA PHE A 48 -7.30 -19.27 -4.35
C PHE A 48 -6.96 -18.21 -3.29
N GLY A 49 -6.76 -16.95 -3.72
CA GLY A 49 -6.42 -15.84 -2.82
C GLY A 49 -4.92 -15.63 -2.55
N PHE A 50 -4.02 -16.42 -3.15
CA PHE A 50 -2.57 -16.31 -2.86
C PHE A 50 -2.01 -14.92 -3.17
N TYR A 51 -2.35 -14.33 -4.33
CA TYR A 51 -1.79 -13.05 -4.75
C TYR A 51 -2.37 -11.89 -3.95
N ALA A 52 -3.65 -11.93 -3.60
CA ALA A 52 -4.28 -10.95 -2.73
C ALA A 52 -3.68 -10.97 -1.32
N VAL A 53 -3.48 -12.16 -0.72
CA VAL A 53 -2.85 -12.31 0.59
C VAL A 53 -1.39 -11.85 0.54
N TYR A 54 -0.63 -12.29 -0.48
CA TYR A 54 0.76 -11.89 -0.66
C TYR A 54 0.91 -10.37 -0.83
N GLY A 55 0.08 -9.75 -1.66
CA GLY A 55 0.07 -8.31 -1.86
C GLY A 55 -0.26 -7.54 -0.58
N PHE A 56 -1.26 -8.01 0.18
CA PHE A 56 -1.63 -7.42 1.46
C PHE A 56 -0.49 -7.51 2.48
N ILE A 57 0.11 -8.69 2.66
CA ILE A 57 1.23 -8.90 3.59
C ILE A 57 2.43 -8.05 3.19
N SER A 58 2.77 -8.00 1.90
CA SER A 58 3.86 -7.17 1.38
C SER A 58 3.67 -5.69 1.72
N TYR A 59 2.45 -5.17 1.57
CA TYR A 59 2.15 -3.76 1.87
C TYR A 59 2.18 -3.47 3.38
N VAL A 60 1.65 -4.39 4.20
CA VAL A 60 1.74 -4.28 5.66
C VAL A 60 3.21 -4.29 6.11
N PHE A 61 4.02 -5.18 5.54
CA PHE A 61 5.45 -5.26 5.81
C PHE A 61 6.18 -3.95 5.46
N LEU A 62 5.88 -3.35 4.31
CA LEU A 62 6.43 -2.03 3.92
C LEU A 62 6.17 -0.95 4.97
N ILE A 63 4.98 -0.92 5.60
CA ILE A 63 4.67 0.05 6.67
C ILE A 63 5.56 -0.19 7.89
N PHE A 64 5.79 -1.45 8.27
CA PHE A 64 6.68 -1.78 9.39
C PHE A 64 8.14 -1.41 9.08
N VAL A 65 8.61 -1.71 7.88
CA VAL A 65 9.95 -1.30 7.42
C VAL A 65 10.09 0.22 7.44
N ALA A 66 9.09 0.97 6.96
CA ALA A 66 9.11 2.43 7.00
C ALA A 66 9.15 2.98 8.43
N LYS A 67 8.42 2.36 9.38
CA LYS A 67 8.49 2.72 10.80
C LYS A 67 9.87 2.43 11.40
N LEU A 68 10.46 1.29 11.05
CA LEU A 68 11.80 0.92 11.51
C LEU A 68 12.85 1.90 10.96
N LEU A 69 12.80 2.18 9.66
CA LEU A 69 13.64 3.18 9.01
C LEU A 69 13.47 4.54 9.67
N ARG A 70 12.24 4.97 9.99
CA ARG A 70 12.02 6.21 10.73
C ARG A 70 12.77 6.22 12.05
N LYS A 71 12.74 5.13 12.83
CA LYS A 71 13.48 5.04 14.10
C LYS A 71 15.00 5.04 13.89
N LEU A 72 15.50 4.38 12.85
CA LEU A 72 16.93 4.32 12.54
C LEU A 72 17.48 5.63 11.99
N VAL A 73 16.69 6.34 11.18
CA VAL A 73 17.08 7.58 10.50
C VAL A 73 16.80 8.82 11.36
N MET A 74 15.93 8.73 12.38
CA MET A 74 15.64 9.87 13.26
C MET A 74 16.92 10.34 13.94
N ARG A 75 17.38 11.53 13.52
CA ARG A 75 18.58 12.20 14.01
C ARG A 75 18.21 13.12 15.17
N LYS A 76 19.15 13.36 16.08
CA LYS A 76 18.99 14.36 17.16
C LYS A 76 18.69 15.74 16.57
N GLU A 77 17.78 16.46 17.22
CA GLU A 77 17.28 17.77 16.78
C GLU A 77 18.39 18.83 16.70
N ASP A 78 19.43 18.73 17.55
CA ASP A 78 20.57 19.66 17.61
C ASP A 78 21.58 19.54 16.44
N TYR A 79 21.27 18.80 15.37
CA TYR A 79 22.19 18.68 14.23
C TYR A 79 22.33 19.98 13.39
N TYR A 80 21.33 20.86 13.53
CA TYR A 80 21.26 22.26 13.10
C TYR A 80 22.25 23.26 13.70
N ASP A 81 22.53 23.08 14.99
CA ASP A 81 22.87 24.20 15.89
C ASP A 81 24.40 24.41 16.05
N GLN A 82 25.17 24.05 15.02
CA GLN A 82 26.56 24.47 14.85
C GLN A 82 26.83 24.99 13.44
#